data_AF-A0AAD7C3M7-F1
#
_entry.id   AF-A0AAD7C3M7-F1
#
_cell.length_a   1.000
_cell.length_b   1.000
_cell.length_c   1.000
_cell.angle_alpha   90.00
_cell.angle_beta   90.00
_cell.angle_gamma   90.00
#
_symmetry.space_group_name_H-M   'P 1'
#
loop_
_entity.id
_entity.type
_entity.pdbx_description
1 polymer ?
#
loop_
_entity_poly.entity_id
_entity_poly.type
_entity_poly.pdbx_seq_one_letter_code
_entity_poly.pdbx_strand_id
1 'polypeptide(L)'
;MANLPSIPIVEGDFIIDLYLHPSLQSDAVNDDYGDMNRLQQLGQYALNLVLHTHFFRARPILTAAQIADEVTAAITDAKLREWLAAYGIHTKYRGPVKLLESTEDMYRFFHGFIGALYYRHGLDRVQVWISGLLDPNAYNSAAAPPPPVNSPPPLPNQASSPRTGSVLMNLNEAVQRHGVTVTYPAEQTGPPHAPTWSVKCVIGGVEKGQGSGKSQKVAKEQAAQQALTAMGPGW
;
A
#
# COMPACT_ATOMS: atom_id res chain seq x y z
N MET A 1 26.88 -8.75 -1.99
CA MET A 1 25.50 -9.05 -2.45
C MET A 1 24.63 -7.92 -1.94
N ALA A 2 23.95 -7.19 -2.82
CA ALA A 2 23.15 -6.03 -2.43
C ALA A 2 22.00 -6.48 -1.50
N ASN A 3 21.85 -5.82 -0.34
CA ASN A 3 20.76 -6.03 0.60
C ASN A 3 19.47 -5.40 0.06
N LEU A 4 18.97 -5.86 -1.08
CA LEU A 4 17.75 -5.32 -1.67
C LEU A 4 16.52 -5.82 -0.89
N PRO A 5 15.46 -4.99 -0.76
CA PRO A 5 14.19 -5.43 -0.20
C PRO A 5 13.61 -6.58 -1.03
N SER A 6 12.71 -7.37 -0.45
CA SER A 6 12.01 -8.40 -1.22
C SER A 6 11.15 -7.76 -2.31
N ILE A 7 11.14 -8.36 -3.50
CA ILE A 7 10.27 -7.90 -4.59
C ILE A 7 8.80 -8.01 -4.17
N PRO A 8 8.00 -6.94 -4.31
CA PRO A 8 6.57 -7.00 -4.04
C PRO A 8 5.90 -8.02 -4.93
N ILE A 9 4.98 -8.80 -4.36
CA ILE A 9 4.12 -9.67 -5.14
C ILE A 9 3.08 -8.79 -5.81
N VAL A 10 2.95 -8.93 -7.13
CA VAL A 10 1.90 -8.29 -7.91
C VAL A 10 1.15 -9.41 -8.61
N GLU A 11 -0.15 -9.49 -8.40
CA GLU A 11 -1.03 -10.50 -9.00
C GLU A 11 -2.09 -9.81 -9.86
N GLY A 12 -2.41 -10.40 -11.01
CA GLY A 12 -3.46 -9.91 -11.90
C GLY A 12 -3.25 -10.32 -13.35
N ASP A 13 -4.24 -10.06 -14.18
CA ASP A 13 -4.26 -10.46 -15.60
C ASP A 13 -3.18 -9.75 -16.43
N PHE A 14 -2.74 -8.57 -16.00
CA PHE A 14 -1.64 -7.81 -16.63
C PHE A 14 -0.25 -8.42 -16.41
N ILE A 15 -0.09 -9.45 -15.57
CA ILE A 15 1.23 -10.00 -15.23
C ILE A 15 1.91 -10.59 -16.46
N ILE A 16 1.17 -11.22 -17.36
CA ILE A 16 1.76 -11.77 -18.57
C ILE A 16 2.33 -10.62 -19.41
N ASP A 17 1.50 -9.63 -19.75
CA ASP A 17 1.89 -8.48 -20.57
C ASP A 17 3.04 -7.67 -19.96
N LEU A 18 3.15 -7.63 -18.63
CA LEU A 18 4.22 -6.93 -17.92
C LEU A 18 5.61 -7.49 -18.26
N TYR A 19 5.72 -8.80 -18.48
CA TYR A 19 6.97 -9.45 -18.86
C TYR A 19 7.16 -9.59 -20.36
N LEU A 20 6.29 -9.00 -21.18
CA LEU A 20 6.39 -8.99 -22.64
C LEU A 20 6.85 -7.63 -23.17
N HIS A 21 7.66 -7.65 -24.23
CA HIS A 21 7.92 -6.47 -25.05
C HIS A 21 6.62 -6.00 -25.73
N PRO A 22 6.44 -4.69 -26.00
CA PRO A 22 5.17 -4.15 -26.53
C PRO A 22 4.70 -4.79 -27.82
N SER A 23 5.64 -5.16 -28.68
CA SER A 23 5.34 -5.84 -29.93
C SER A 23 4.74 -7.25 -29.74
N LEU A 24 4.74 -7.78 -28.52
CA LEU A 24 4.21 -9.09 -28.15
C LEU A 24 3.01 -8.98 -27.19
N GLN A 25 2.68 -7.77 -26.73
CA GLN A 25 1.54 -7.55 -25.85
C GLN A 25 0.24 -7.69 -26.63
N SER A 26 -0.82 -8.08 -25.92
CA SER A 26 -2.15 -8.15 -26.51
C SER A 26 -2.66 -6.76 -26.88
N ASP A 27 -3.30 -6.63 -28.05
CA ASP A 27 -4.08 -5.44 -28.42
C ASP A 27 -5.43 -5.38 -27.68
N ALA A 28 -5.80 -6.44 -26.95
CA ALA A 28 -7.02 -6.47 -26.17
C ALA A 28 -6.91 -5.52 -24.97
N VAL A 29 -7.84 -4.57 -24.90
CA VAL A 29 -7.97 -3.64 -23.78
C VAL A 29 -8.78 -4.32 -22.68
N ASN A 30 -8.22 -4.38 -21.48
CA ASN A 30 -8.94 -4.88 -20.31
C ASN A 30 -9.90 -3.80 -19.76
N ASP A 31 -11.11 -4.18 -19.36
CA ASP A 31 -12.13 -3.23 -18.89
C ASP A 31 -11.75 -2.51 -17.58
N ASP A 32 -10.95 -3.13 -16.71
CA ASP A 32 -10.59 -2.58 -15.39
C ASP A 32 -9.36 -1.66 -15.46
N TYR A 33 -8.28 -2.12 -16.11
CA TYR A 33 -7.00 -1.41 -16.13
C TYR A 33 -6.59 -0.90 -17.52
N GLY A 34 -7.33 -1.23 -18.57
CA GLY A 34 -7.03 -0.84 -19.94
C GLY A 34 -5.86 -1.62 -20.51
N ASP A 35 -4.80 -0.92 -20.93
CA ASP A 35 -3.60 -1.50 -21.52
C ASP A 35 -2.38 -1.34 -20.59
N MET A 36 -1.26 -1.96 -20.99
CA MET A 36 0.00 -1.82 -20.25
C MET A 36 0.54 -0.38 -20.28
N ASN A 37 0.28 0.39 -21.33
CA ASN A 37 0.76 1.77 -21.43
C ASN A 37 0.14 2.67 -20.35
N ARG A 38 -1.15 2.47 -20.04
CA ARG A 38 -1.83 3.15 -18.93
C ARG A 38 -1.21 2.82 -17.59
N LEU A 39 -0.90 1.54 -17.34
CA LEU A 39 -0.21 1.14 -16.11
C LEU A 39 1.20 1.72 -16.05
N GLN A 40 1.95 1.73 -17.15
CA GLN A 40 3.27 2.36 -17.22
C GLN A 40 3.21 3.86 -16.90
N GLN A 41 2.27 4.59 -17.51
CA GLN A 41 2.09 6.01 -17.22
C GLN A 41 1.72 6.26 -15.75
N LEU A 42 0.79 5.46 -15.21
CA LEU A 42 0.42 5.53 -13.80
C LEU A 42 1.63 5.29 -12.89
N GLY A 43 2.44 4.28 -13.20
CA GLY A 43 3.64 3.95 -12.45
C GLY A 43 4.72 5.02 -12.51
N GLN A 44 4.89 5.68 -13.66
CA GLN A 44 5.81 6.81 -13.80
C GLN A 44 5.47 7.95 -12.84
N TYR A 45 4.19 8.35 -12.77
CA TYR A 45 3.76 9.41 -11.86
C TYR A 45 3.77 8.97 -10.39
N ALA A 46 3.37 7.72 -10.10
CA ALA A 46 3.45 7.17 -8.76
C ALA A 46 4.90 7.14 -8.24
N LEU A 47 5.85 6.72 -9.08
CA LEU A 47 7.27 6.75 -8.79
C LEU A 47 7.75 8.17 -8.48
N ASN A 48 7.41 9.13 -9.35
CA ASN A 48 7.81 10.51 -9.19
C ASN A 48 7.33 11.08 -7.84
N LEU A 49 6.07 10.85 -7.48
CA LEU A 49 5.52 11.28 -6.19
C LEU A 49 6.23 10.61 -5.00
N VAL A 50 6.51 9.31 -5.10
CA VAL A 50 7.19 8.54 -4.04
C VAL A 50 8.62 9.01 -3.81
N LEU A 51 9.37 9.30 -4.89
CA LEU A 51 10.72 9.86 -4.81
C LEU A 51 10.71 11.22 -4.12
N HIS A 52 9.84 12.14 -4.57
CA HIS A 52 9.71 13.46 -3.93
C HIS A 52 9.29 13.35 -2.46
N THR A 53 8.36 12.45 -2.15
CA THR A 53 7.89 12.22 -0.77
C THR A 53 9.01 11.68 0.12
N HIS A 54 9.86 10.80 -0.42
CA HIS A 54 11.01 10.25 0.27
C HIS A 54 12.01 11.35 0.64
N PHE A 55 12.48 12.13 -0.34
CA PHE A 55 13.46 13.20 -0.10
C PHE A 55 12.90 14.39 0.68
N PHE A 56 11.62 14.70 0.54
CA PHE A 56 10.95 15.71 1.37
C PHE A 56 10.98 15.37 2.87
N ARG A 57 10.91 14.08 3.20
CA ARG A 57 10.96 13.58 4.59
C ARG A 57 12.38 13.37 5.10
N ALA A 58 13.38 13.41 4.23
CA ALA A 58 14.78 13.21 4.59
C ALA A 58 15.27 14.23 5.62
N ARG A 59 16.31 13.85 6.34
CA ARG A 59 17.04 14.71 7.29
C ARG A 59 18.53 14.65 6.97
N PRO A 60 19.21 15.81 6.83
CA PRO A 60 18.73 17.19 7.04
C PRO A 60 17.64 17.63 6.05
N ILE A 61 16.88 18.69 6.39
CA ILE A 61 15.82 19.22 5.52
C ILE A 61 16.46 19.72 4.22
N LEU A 62 16.01 19.18 3.09
CA LEU A 62 16.47 19.57 1.77
C LEU A 62 15.64 20.73 1.22
N THR A 63 16.28 21.61 0.46
CA THR A 63 15.61 22.63 -0.36
C THR A 63 14.94 21.98 -1.58
N ALA A 64 14.00 22.69 -2.22
CA ALA A 64 13.33 22.18 -3.42
C ALA A 64 14.29 21.85 -4.57
N ALA A 65 15.35 22.66 -4.76
CA ALA A 65 16.38 22.39 -5.77
C ALA A 65 17.16 21.11 -5.46
N GLN A 66 17.57 20.93 -4.19
CA GLN A 66 18.24 19.70 -3.76
C GLN A 66 17.34 18.47 -3.90
N ILE A 67 16.04 18.57 -3.62
CA ILE A 67 15.10 17.47 -3.85
C ILE A 67 15.06 17.10 -5.34
N ALA A 68 15.01 18.09 -6.25
CA ALA A 68 15.02 17.83 -7.68
C ALA A 68 16.32 17.13 -8.14
N ASP A 69 17.47 17.56 -7.62
CA ASP A 69 18.77 16.94 -7.89
C ASP A 69 18.80 15.48 -7.39
N GLU A 70 18.35 15.23 -6.16
CA GLU A 70 18.27 13.90 -5.56
C GLU A 70 17.30 12.98 -6.32
N VAL A 71 16.13 13.47 -6.72
CA VAL A 71 15.16 12.71 -7.53
C VAL A 71 15.78 12.31 -8.88
N THR A 72 16.52 13.22 -9.51
CA THR A 72 17.20 12.96 -10.79
C THR A 72 18.33 11.94 -10.62
N ALA A 73 19.04 11.96 -9.48
CA ALA A 73 20.11 11.02 -9.16
C ALA A 73 19.63 9.68 -8.56
N ALA A 74 18.36 9.61 -8.14
CA ALA A 74 17.80 8.49 -7.40
C ALA A 74 17.83 7.20 -8.22
N ILE A 75 17.41 7.29 -9.49
CA ILE A 75 17.26 6.16 -10.40
C ILE A 75 18.06 6.44 -11.65
N THR A 76 19.17 5.73 -11.80
CA THR A 76 20.03 5.77 -12.97
C THR A 76 19.99 4.43 -13.69
N ASP A 77 20.37 4.41 -14.97
CA ASP A 77 20.40 3.19 -15.78
C ASP A 77 21.22 2.07 -15.12
N ALA A 78 22.33 2.44 -14.46
CA ALA A 78 23.18 1.49 -13.74
C ALA A 78 22.46 0.88 -12.52
N LYS A 79 21.82 1.71 -11.68
CA LYS A 79 21.04 1.24 -10.52
C LYS A 79 19.87 0.37 -10.95
N LEU A 80 19.14 0.81 -11.96
CA LEU A 80 17.99 0.08 -12.47
C LEU A 80 18.39 -1.28 -13.03
N ARG A 81 19.48 -1.33 -13.82
CA ARG A 81 20.06 -2.58 -14.32
C ARG A 81 20.47 -3.51 -13.18
N GLU A 82 21.12 -2.99 -12.14
CA GLU A 82 21.53 -3.75 -10.96
C GLU A 82 20.31 -4.37 -10.26
N TRP A 83 19.28 -3.58 -9.97
CA TRP A 83 18.07 -4.06 -9.31
C TRP A 83 17.34 -5.13 -10.12
N LEU A 84 17.11 -4.89 -11.41
CA LEU A 84 16.44 -5.85 -12.30
C LEU A 84 17.24 -7.15 -12.49
N ALA A 85 18.58 -7.06 -12.48
CA ALA A 85 19.46 -8.22 -12.49
C ALA A 85 19.33 -9.03 -11.19
N ALA A 86 19.40 -8.36 -10.04
CA ALA A 86 19.35 -8.98 -8.72
C ALA A 86 18.02 -9.69 -8.43
N TYR A 87 16.89 -9.15 -8.92
CA TYR A 87 15.59 -9.81 -8.80
C TYR A 87 15.36 -10.95 -9.81
N GLY A 88 16.29 -11.17 -10.75
CA GLY A 88 16.14 -12.21 -11.79
C GLY A 88 15.03 -11.92 -12.81
N ILE A 89 14.48 -10.70 -12.83
CA ILE A 89 13.38 -10.28 -13.73
C ILE A 89 13.76 -10.48 -15.20
N HIS A 90 15.00 -10.17 -15.55
CA HIS A 90 15.53 -10.28 -16.92
C HIS A 90 15.40 -11.69 -17.52
N THR A 91 15.31 -12.74 -16.70
CA THR A 91 15.15 -14.12 -17.17
C THR A 91 13.71 -14.44 -17.59
N LYS A 92 12.74 -13.69 -17.06
CA LYS A 92 11.31 -13.87 -17.33
C LYS A 92 10.82 -12.99 -18.48
N TYR A 93 11.48 -11.87 -18.72
CA TYR A 93 11.16 -10.96 -19.82
C TYR A 93 11.30 -11.66 -21.19
N ARG A 94 10.37 -11.37 -22.11
CA ARG A 94 10.37 -11.90 -23.49
C ARG A 94 10.22 -10.74 -24.46
N GLY A 95 11.16 -10.64 -25.40
CA GLY A 95 11.20 -9.57 -26.38
C GLY A 95 12.29 -9.79 -27.43
N PRO A 96 12.36 -8.92 -28.45
CA PRO A 96 13.39 -8.97 -29.49
C PRO A 96 14.78 -8.65 -28.94
N VAL A 97 14.85 -7.84 -27.88
CA VAL A 97 16.08 -7.46 -27.17
C VAL A 97 15.95 -7.92 -25.72
N LYS A 98 17.08 -8.28 -25.08
CA LYS A 98 17.06 -8.62 -23.65
C LYS A 98 16.80 -7.36 -22.83
N LEU A 99 16.00 -7.50 -21.77
CA LEU A 99 15.59 -6.37 -20.92
C LEU A 99 16.76 -5.47 -20.46
N LEU A 100 17.88 -6.06 -20.00
CA LEU A 100 18.99 -5.30 -19.42
C LEU A 100 19.88 -4.57 -20.46
N GLU A 101 19.68 -4.87 -21.75
CA GLU A 101 20.44 -4.28 -22.87
C GLU A 101 19.79 -3.00 -23.40
N SER A 102 18.52 -2.74 -23.07
CA SER A 102 17.72 -1.60 -23.53
C SER A 102 17.32 -0.73 -22.35
N THR A 103 17.81 0.51 -22.29
CA THR A 103 17.44 1.46 -21.22
C THR A 103 15.94 1.75 -21.25
N GLU A 104 15.39 1.97 -22.44
CA GLU A 104 13.96 2.18 -22.65
C GLU A 104 13.12 1.03 -22.08
N ASP A 105 13.46 -0.23 -22.40
CA ASP A 105 12.70 -1.38 -21.89
C ASP A 105 12.84 -1.56 -20.38
N MET A 106 14.01 -1.25 -19.80
CA MET A 106 14.18 -1.25 -18.35
C MET A 106 13.22 -0.26 -17.67
N TYR A 107 13.15 1.00 -18.14
CA TYR A 107 12.24 1.99 -17.58
C TYR A 107 10.79 1.63 -17.80
N ARG A 108 10.44 1.16 -19.01
CA ARG A 108 9.06 0.75 -19.33
C ARG A 108 8.61 -0.41 -18.46
N PHE A 109 9.43 -1.43 -18.28
CA PHE A 109 9.14 -2.52 -17.36
C PHE A 109 8.98 -2.01 -15.93
N PHE A 110 9.92 -1.18 -15.46
CA PHE A 110 9.93 -0.69 -14.09
C PHE A 110 8.70 0.17 -13.77
N HIS A 111 8.35 1.09 -14.68
CA HIS A 111 7.13 1.89 -14.57
C HIS A 111 5.87 1.00 -14.63
N GLY A 112 5.82 0.03 -15.55
CA GLY A 112 4.69 -0.91 -15.62
C GLY A 112 4.50 -1.70 -14.33
N PHE A 113 5.61 -2.17 -13.73
CA PHE A 113 5.59 -2.89 -12.47
C PHE A 113 5.11 -2.00 -11.31
N ILE A 114 5.60 -0.76 -11.23
CA ILE A 114 5.15 0.20 -10.21
C ILE A 114 3.68 0.55 -10.39
N GLY A 115 3.23 0.75 -11.63
CA GLY A 115 1.83 1.03 -11.93
C GLY A 115 0.92 -0.11 -11.52
N ALA A 116 1.32 -1.34 -11.81
CA ALA A 116 0.61 -2.54 -11.38
C ALA A 116 0.60 -2.71 -9.85
N LEU A 117 1.73 -2.48 -9.18
CA LEU A 117 1.83 -2.49 -7.72
C LEU A 117 0.93 -1.42 -7.08
N TYR A 118 0.95 -0.20 -7.61
CA TYR A 118 0.10 0.90 -7.18
C TYR A 118 -1.39 0.56 -7.37
N TYR A 119 -1.76 0.06 -8.56
CA TYR A 119 -3.13 -0.30 -8.89
C TYR A 119 -3.69 -1.37 -7.93
N ARG A 120 -2.88 -2.36 -7.55
CA ARG A 120 -3.32 -3.47 -6.69
C ARG A 120 -3.25 -3.16 -5.20
N HIS A 121 -2.24 -2.42 -4.77
CA HIS A 121 -1.90 -2.32 -3.36
C HIS A 121 -1.77 -0.88 -2.84
N GLY A 122 -1.93 0.13 -3.69
CA GLY A 122 -1.87 1.54 -3.31
C GLY A 122 -0.46 2.10 -3.17
N LEU A 123 -0.40 3.40 -2.91
CA LEU A 123 0.84 4.18 -2.87
C LEU A 123 1.74 3.81 -1.69
N ASP A 124 1.18 3.38 -0.56
CA ASP A 124 1.94 3.03 0.63
C ASP A 124 2.89 1.85 0.37
N ARG A 125 2.44 0.84 -0.39
CA ARG A 125 3.27 -0.29 -0.78
C ARG A 125 4.38 0.11 -1.74
N VAL A 126 4.09 1.00 -2.69
CA VAL A 126 5.12 1.57 -3.57
C VAL A 126 6.14 2.37 -2.76
N GLN A 127 5.69 3.22 -1.83
CA GLN A 127 6.55 4.06 -0.99
C GLN A 127 7.54 3.23 -0.18
N VAL A 128 7.05 2.19 0.50
CA VAL A 128 7.89 1.31 1.32
C VAL A 128 8.95 0.61 0.47
N TRP A 129 8.54 0.07 -0.69
CA TRP A 129 9.46 -0.66 -1.55
C TRP A 129 10.53 0.24 -2.19
N ILE A 130 10.14 1.38 -2.79
CA ILE A 130 11.08 2.31 -3.41
C ILE A 130 12.01 2.92 -2.36
N SER A 131 11.52 3.30 -1.18
CA SER A 131 12.39 3.82 -0.12
C SER A 131 13.43 2.79 0.32
N GLY A 132 13.07 1.50 0.33
CA GLY A 132 14.02 0.43 0.63
C GLY A 132 15.02 0.13 -0.49
N LEU A 133 14.68 0.43 -1.74
CA LEU A 133 15.63 0.38 -2.86
C LEU A 133 16.65 1.52 -2.80
N LEU A 134 16.21 2.72 -2.41
CA LEU A 134 17.08 3.90 -2.29
C LEU A 134 18.02 3.78 -1.09
N ASP A 135 17.49 3.39 0.07
CA ASP A 135 18.24 3.26 1.31
C ASP A 135 18.11 1.86 1.94
N PRO A 136 18.84 0.86 1.42
CA PRO A 136 18.85 -0.50 1.98
C PRO A 136 19.19 -0.56 3.48
N ASN A 137 20.09 0.31 3.93
CA ASN A 137 20.52 0.37 5.33
C ASN A 137 19.44 0.96 6.25
N ALA A 138 18.69 1.95 5.76
CA ALA A 138 17.56 2.52 6.50
C ALA A 138 16.38 1.54 6.52
N TYR A 139 16.16 0.78 5.44
CA TYR A 139 15.13 -0.28 5.39
C TYR A 139 15.37 -1.39 6.43
N ASN A 140 16.61 -1.90 6.51
CA ASN A 140 16.98 -2.92 7.49
C ASN A 140 17.00 -2.37 8.92
N SER A 141 17.30 -1.08 9.10
CA SER A 141 17.27 -0.41 10.41
C SER A 141 15.86 -0.01 10.85
N ALA A 142 14.93 0.26 9.93
CA ALA A 142 13.52 0.54 10.22
C ALA A 142 12.71 -0.72 10.59
N ALA A 143 13.30 -1.92 10.44
CA ALA A 143 12.83 -3.12 11.13
C ALA A 143 13.07 -3.04 12.66
N ALA A 144 13.91 -2.11 13.13
CA ALA A 144 13.90 -1.65 14.51
C ALA A 144 13.09 -0.34 14.59
N PRO A 145 12.11 -0.23 15.50
CA PRO A 145 11.40 1.02 15.70
C PRO A 145 12.41 2.12 16.09
N PRO A 146 12.30 3.34 15.55
CA PRO A 146 13.12 4.44 16.02
C PRO A 146 12.90 4.61 17.53
N PRO A 147 13.96 4.84 18.34
CA PRO A 147 13.77 5.18 19.73
C PRO A 147 12.92 6.47 19.80
N PRO A 148 11.88 6.53 20.65
CA PRO A 148 11.04 7.70 20.74
C PRO A 148 11.87 8.86 21.31
N VAL A 149 12.30 9.78 20.44
CA VAL A 149 12.91 11.03 20.88
C VAL A 149 11.78 11.97 21.31
N ASN A 150 11.82 12.32 22.60
CA ASN A 150 10.90 13.19 23.34
C ASN A 150 9.50 12.61 23.61
N SER A 151 9.42 11.80 24.66
CA SER A 151 8.16 11.63 25.41
C SER A 151 7.95 12.88 26.28
N PRO A 152 6.87 13.66 26.12
CA PRO A 152 6.40 14.56 27.18
C PRO A 152 6.03 13.72 28.42
N PRO A 153 6.10 14.27 29.65
CA PRO A 153 5.84 13.51 30.87
C PRO A 153 4.42 12.90 30.85
N PRO A 154 4.23 11.70 31.43
CA PRO A 154 3.00 10.94 31.27
C PRO A 154 1.84 11.61 32.00
N LEU A 155 0.76 11.90 31.26
CA LEU A 155 -0.56 12.10 31.83
C LEU A 155 -1.13 10.75 32.31
N PRO A 156 -1.97 10.73 33.36
CA PRO A 156 -2.40 9.48 33.97
C PRO A 156 -3.35 8.70 33.05
N ASN A 157 -2.97 7.45 32.80
CA ASN A 157 -3.85 6.31 32.59
C ASN A 157 -4.99 6.50 31.58
N GLN A 158 -4.68 6.35 30.28
CA GLN A 158 -5.69 5.89 29.32
C GLN A 158 -5.25 4.55 28.74
N ALA A 159 -6.15 3.59 28.86
CA ALA A 159 -5.97 2.19 28.56
C ALA A 159 -5.47 1.97 27.11
N SER A 160 -4.57 1.01 27.00
CA SER A 160 -3.99 0.45 25.78
C SER A 160 -5.00 0.22 24.64
N SER A 161 -4.76 0.83 23.48
CA SER A 161 -5.43 0.48 22.22
C SER A 161 -4.98 -0.89 21.70
N PRO A 162 -5.89 -1.84 21.43
CA PRO A 162 -5.55 -3.09 20.76
C PRO A 162 -5.48 -2.94 19.23
N ARG A 163 -4.71 -3.84 18.62
CA ARG A 163 -4.39 -3.96 17.18
C ARG A 163 -5.64 -4.04 16.29
N THR A 164 -5.76 -3.08 15.37
CA THR A 164 -6.88 -2.72 14.45
C THR A 164 -7.16 -3.67 13.28
N GLY A 165 -6.80 -4.95 13.41
CA GLY A 165 -7.12 -5.99 12.41
C GLY A 165 -7.94 -7.15 12.97
N SER A 166 -7.90 -7.34 14.29
CA SER A 166 -8.48 -8.52 14.94
C SER A 166 -9.97 -8.35 15.25
N VAL A 167 -10.47 -7.13 15.46
CA VAL A 167 -11.80 -6.92 16.06
C VAL A 167 -12.94 -7.38 15.15
N LEU A 168 -12.91 -7.00 13.86
CA LEU A 168 -13.94 -7.40 12.90
C LEU A 168 -13.93 -8.91 12.63
N MET A 169 -12.75 -9.52 12.59
CA MET A 169 -12.59 -10.95 12.37
C MET A 169 -13.09 -11.75 13.58
N ASN A 170 -12.68 -11.36 14.80
CA ASN A 170 -13.11 -12.00 16.03
C ASN A 170 -14.63 -11.90 16.22
N LEU A 171 -15.23 -10.76 15.88
CA LEU A 171 -16.67 -10.57 15.98
C LEU A 171 -17.43 -11.45 14.98
N ASN A 172 -16.98 -11.51 13.73
CA ASN A 172 -17.61 -12.33 12.71
C ASN A 172 -17.51 -13.83 13.05
N GLU A 173 -16.36 -14.28 13.57
CA GLU A 173 -16.18 -15.66 14.01
C GLU A 173 -17.07 -16.01 15.20
N ALA A 174 -17.15 -15.13 16.22
CA ALA A 174 -18.04 -15.33 17.37
C ALA A 174 -19.50 -15.45 16.95
N VAL A 175 -19.97 -14.53 16.10
CA VAL A 175 -21.37 -14.49 15.63
C VAL A 175 -21.73 -15.72 14.78
N GLN A 176 -20.80 -16.20 13.94
CA GLN A 176 -20.99 -17.42 13.16
C GLN A 176 -21.08 -18.68 14.02
N ARG A 177 -20.33 -18.78 15.12
CA ARG A 177 -20.42 -19.93 16.05
C ARG A 177 -21.81 -20.09 16.67
N HIS A 178 -22.56 -19.01 16.83
CA HIS A 178 -23.93 -19.04 17.35
C HIS A 178 -25.02 -19.13 16.27
N GLY A 179 -24.64 -19.23 14.98
CA GLY A 179 -25.59 -19.32 13.88
C GLY A 179 -26.39 -18.03 13.65
N VAL A 180 -25.86 -16.88 14.06
CA VAL A 180 -26.52 -15.58 13.94
C VAL A 180 -25.87 -14.77 12.82
N THR A 181 -26.63 -13.91 12.14
CA THR A 181 -26.11 -13.02 11.08
C THR A 181 -25.77 -11.64 11.66
N VAL A 182 -24.63 -11.08 11.24
CA VAL A 182 -24.23 -9.70 11.54
C VAL A 182 -24.43 -8.77 10.35
N THR A 183 -25.08 -7.63 10.57
CA THR A 183 -25.32 -6.59 9.55
C THR A 183 -24.79 -5.25 10.03
N TYR A 184 -24.23 -4.46 9.10
CA TYR A 184 -23.64 -3.15 9.38
C TYR A 184 -24.30 -2.05 8.54
N PRO A 185 -25.52 -1.60 8.87
CA PRO A 185 -26.11 -0.44 8.20
C PRO A 185 -25.23 0.79 8.43
N ALA A 186 -24.86 1.45 7.34
CA ALA A 186 -24.01 2.63 7.32
C ALA A 186 -24.80 3.83 6.81
N GLU A 187 -24.73 4.93 7.54
CA GLU A 187 -25.31 6.21 7.17
C GLU A 187 -24.19 7.24 7.01
N GLN A 188 -24.27 8.03 5.95
CA GLN A 188 -23.36 9.13 5.70
C GLN A 188 -24.09 10.45 5.95
N THR A 189 -23.50 11.30 6.79
CA THR A 189 -24.02 12.63 7.13
C THR A 189 -22.92 13.67 7.04
N GLY A 190 -23.28 14.95 6.87
CA GLY A 190 -22.32 16.06 6.80
C GLY A 190 -21.98 16.53 5.38
N PRO A 191 -21.17 17.60 5.27
CA PRO A 191 -20.88 18.23 3.99
C PRO A 191 -19.97 17.36 3.10
N PRO A 192 -20.02 17.51 1.76
CA PRO A 192 -19.27 16.65 0.82
C PRO A 192 -17.75 16.59 1.06
N HIS A 193 -17.18 17.65 1.63
CA HIS A 193 -15.75 17.77 1.93
C HIS A 193 -15.35 17.27 3.32
N ALA A 194 -16.31 16.90 4.17
CA ALA A 194 -16.07 16.34 5.50
C ALA A 194 -17.20 15.36 5.91
N PRO A 195 -17.34 14.22 5.20
CA PRO A 195 -18.37 13.25 5.50
C PRO A 195 -18.12 12.58 6.86
N THR A 196 -19.18 12.46 7.64
CA THR A 196 -19.23 11.70 8.89
C THR A 196 -20.04 10.44 8.64
N TRP A 197 -19.39 9.29 8.83
CA TRP A 197 -20.01 7.98 8.72
C TRP A 197 -20.47 7.53 10.09
N SER A 198 -21.72 7.07 10.18
CA SER A 198 -22.28 6.42 11.36
C SER A 198 -22.66 5.00 10.97
N VAL A 199 -22.12 4.00 11.67
CA VAL A 199 -22.37 2.58 11.41
C VAL A 199 -22.90 1.94 12.69
N LYS A 200 -23.95 1.13 12.56
CA LYS A 200 -24.45 0.30 13.66
C LYS A 200 -24.04 -1.16 13.42
N CYS A 201 -23.77 -1.90 14.49
CA CYS A 201 -23.50 -3.33 14.46
C CYS A 201 -24.75 -4.06 14.97
N VAL A 202 -25.46 -4.73 14.06
CA VAL A 202 -26.69 -5.47 14.37
C VAL A 202 -26.40 -6.95 14.31
N ILE A 203 -26.57 -7.66 15.43
CA ILE A 203 -26.35 -9.10 15.55
C ILE A 203 -27.69 -9.75 15.87
N GLY A 204 -28.22 -10.58 14.98
CA GLY A 204 -29.50 -11.26 15.20
C GLY A 204 -30.70 -10.32 15.31
N GLY A 205 -30.66 -9.19 14.59
CA GLY A 205 -31.70 -8.16 14.64
C GLY A 205 -31.61 -7.20 15.83
N VAL A 206 -30.67 -7.40 16.76
CA VAL A 206 -30.47 -6.52 17.92
C VAL A 206 -29.23 -5.65 17.71
N GLU A 207 -29.36 -4.33 17.92
CA GLU A 207 -28.23 -3.40 17.90
C GLU A 207 -27.33 -3.68 19.11
N LYS A 208 -26.06 -4.03 18.83
CA LYS A 208 -25.07 -4.40 19.86
C LYS A 208 -23.92 -3.39 19.96
N GLY A 209 -23.75 -2.51 19.00
CA GLY A 209 -22.75 -1.45 19.05
C GLY A 209 -22.96 -0.40 17.96
N GLN A 210 -22.40 0.79 18.17
CA GLN A 210 -22.45 1.89 17.22
C GLN A 210 -21.05 2.53 17.08
N GLY A 211 -20.70 2.95 15.87
CA GLY A 211 -19.43 3.60 15.61
C GLY A 211 -19.60 4.76 14.66
N SER A 212 -18.76 5.78 14.81
CA SER A 212 -18.73 6.94 13.91
C SER A 212 -17.31 7.26 13.49
N GLY A 213 -17.13 7.83 12.31
CA GLY A 213 -15.78 8.11 11.81
C GLY A 213 -15.75 8.89 10.50
N LYS A 214 -14.53 9.29 10.10
CA LYS A 214 -14.27 10.00 8.84
C LYS A 214 -14.35 9.08 7.60
N SER A 215 -14.47 7.78 7.81
CA SER A 215 -14.67 6.78 6.76
C SER A 215 -15.55 5.65 7.27
N GLN A 216 -16.26 4.98 6.36
CA GLN A 216 -17.12 3.83 6.66
C GLN A 216 -16.35 2.71 7.37
N LYS A 217 -15.07 2.52 7.02
CA LYS A 217 -14.19 1.51 7.64
C LYS A 217 -13.96 1.78 9.14
N VAL A 218 -13.63 3.03 9.49
CA VAL A 218 -13.39 3.44 10.89
C VAL A 218 -14.67 3.32 11.71
N ALA A 219 -15.80 3.79 11.15
CA ALA A 219 -17.09 3.70 11.82
C ALA A 219 -17.52 2.23 12.06
N LYS A 220 -17.29 1.34 11.08
CA LYS A 220 -17.60 -0.09 11.19
C LYS A 220 -16.75 -0.79 12.26
N GLU A 221 -15.47 -0.47 12.33
CA GLU A 221 -14.56 -1.05 13.32
C GLU A 221 -14.95 -0.65 14.75
N GLN A 222 -15.27 0.64 14.96
CA GLN A 222 -15.72 1.12 16.25
C GLN A 222 -17.06 0.47 16.68
N ALA A 223 -18.00 0.29 15.74
CA ALA A 223 -19.25 -0.41 16.00
C ALA A 223 -19.02 -1.87 16.41
N ALA A 224 -18.07 -2.55 15.74
CA ALA A 224 -17.72 -3.93 16.06
C ALA A 224 -17.02 -4.08 17.41
N GLN A 225 -16.16 -3.13 17.77
CA GLN A 225 -15.48 -3.12 19.07
C GLN A 225 -16.46 -2.93 20.23
N GLN A 226 -17.42 -2.03 20.07
CA GLN A 226 -18.51 -1.86 21.04
C GLN A 226 -19.34 -3.13 21.16
N ALA A 227 -19.72 -3.76 20.04
CA ALA A 227 -20.47 -5.01 20.06
C ALA A 227 -19.71 -6.14 20.77
N LEU A 228 -18.41 -6.28 20.51
CA LEU A 228 -17.58 -7.29 21.16
C LEU A 228 -17.46 -7.07 22.67
N THR A 229 -17.37 -5.80 23.09
CA THR A 229 -17.35 -5.42 24.51
C THR A 229 -18.71 -5.68 25.18
N ALA A 230 -19.81 -5.42 24.46
CA ALA A 230 -21.17 -5.63 24.95
C ALA A 230 -21.57 -7.11 25.06
N MET A 231 -20.99 -8.00 24.25
CA MET A 231 -21.25 -9.45 24.31
C MET A 231 -20.54 -10.13 25.49
N GLY A 232 -19.43 -9.56 25.98
CA GLY A 232 -18.66 -10.11 27.10
C GLY A 232 -17.99 -11.46 26.79
N PRO A 233 -17.13 -11.98 27.69
CA PRO A 233 -16.34 -13.19 27.46
C PRO A 233 -17.13 -14.52 27.58
N GLY A 234 -18.47 -14.47 27.49
CA GLY A 234 -19.36 -15.62 27.72
C GLY A 234 -20.37 -15.89 26.60
N TRP A 235 -20.19 -15.25 25.45
CA TRP A 235 -20.73 -15.73 24.17
C TRP A 235 -19.73 -16.73 23.59
#